data_AF-A0AAW6RBY1-F1
#
_entry.id   AF-A0AAW6RBY1-F1
#
_cell.length_a   1.000
_cell.length_b   1.000
_cell.length_c   1.000
_cell.angle_alpha   90.00
_cell.angle_beta   90.00
_cell.angle_gamma   90.00
#
_symmetry.space_group_name_H-M   'P 1'
#
loop_
_entity.id
_entity.type
_entity.pdbx_description
1 polymer ?
#
loop_
_entity_poly.entity_id
_entity_poly.type
_entity_poly.pdbx_seq_one_letter_code
_entity_poly.pdbx_strand_id
1 'polypeptide(L)'
;MVLTGRAPFTLDRSIETPTLSVRLDGDEIVTDGAAAAFDAAFSPEAITHWRYDDAQCPAGGITTHIGWLRTPEIVGARIAAWWDAHTTVSPAVTESGTL
;
A
#
# COMPACT_ATOMS: atom_id res chain seq x y z
N MET A 1 -16.80 -3.10 3.34
CA MET A 1 -15.87 -1.99 3.03
C MET A 1 -16.17 -1.34 1.69
N VAL A 2 -16.13 -2.04 0.55
CA VAL A 2 -16.42 -1.40 -0.77
C VAL A 2 -17.87 -0.89 -0.90
N LEU A 3 -18.86 -1.68 -0.47
CA LEU A 3 -20.28 -1.29 -0.58
C LEU A 3 -20.80 -0.46 0.60
N THR A 4 -20.28 -0.71 1.79
CA THR A 4 -20.84 -0.19 3.05
C THR A 4 -19.94 0.80 3.77
N GLY A 5 -18.69 0.94 3.35
CA GLY A 5 -17.67 1.71 4.06
C GLY A 5 -17.30 1.20 5.45
N ARG A 6 -17.82 0.04 5.87
CA ARG A 6 -17.57 -0.56 7.17
C ARG A 6 -16.75 -1.84 7.04
N ALA A 7 -15.84 -2.07 7.97
CA ALA A 7 -15.13 -3.34 8.10
C ALA A 7 -16.14 -4.49 8.28
N PRO A 8 -15.89 -5.68 7.70
CA PRO A 8 -16.77 -6.84 7.85
C PRO A 8 -16.69 -7.47 9.26
N PHE A 9 -15.85 -6.92 10.13
CA PHE A 9 -15.67 -7.29 11.54
C PHE A 9 -15.54 -6.00 12.37
N THR A 10 -15.78 -6.10 13.68
CA THR A 10 -15.62 -4.97 14.60
C THR A 10 -14.17 -4.51 14.62
N LEU A 11 -13.95 -3.21 14.46
CA LEU A 11 -12.68 -2.56 14.72
C LEU A 11 -12.77 -1.91 16.09
N ASP A 12 -12.08 -2.47 17.08
CA ASP A 12 -12.05 -1.91 18.45
C ASP A 12 -11.25 -0.60 18.51
N ARG A 13 -10.37 -0.39 17.52
CA ARG A 13 -9.56 0.82 17.31
C ARG A 13 -9.13 0.94 15.85
N SER A 14 -8.64 2.11 15.47
CA SER A 14 -8.01 2.32 14.16
C SER A 14 -6.81 1.38 13.97
N ILE A 15 -6.59 0.95 12.73
CA ILE A 15 -5.44 0.12 12.36
C ILE A 15 -4.18 0.99 12.42
N GLU A 16 -3.20 0.56 13.20
CA GLU A 16 -1.92 1.28 13.41
C GLU A 16 -0.73 0.63 12.68
N THR A 17 -0.92 -0.55 12.08
CA THR A 17 0.12 -1.22 11.32
C THR A 17 0.45 -0.42 10.06
N PRO A 18 1.74 -0.09 9.81
CA PRO A 18 2.15 0.60 8.59
C PRO A 18 1.60 -0.10 7.34
N THR A 19 0.98 0.67 6.46
CA THR A 19 0.25 0.18 5.28
C THR A 19 0.56 1.05 4.08
N LEU A 20 0.91 0.43 2.94
CA LEU A 20 0.96 1.09 1.65
C LEU A 20 -0.36 0.88 0.89
N SER A 21 -0.99 1.98 0.52
CA SER A 21 -2.21 2.03 -0.27
C SER A 21 -1.88 2.48 -1.69
N VAL A 22 -1.80 1.52 -2.62
CA VAL A 22 -1.59 1.80 -4.05
C VAL A 22 -2.94 2.08 -4.71
N ARG A 23 -3.08 3.26 -5.31
CA ARG A 23 -4.23 3.66 -6.13
C ARG A 23 -3.84 3.60 -7.60
N LEU A 24 -4.74 3.15 -8.45
CA LEU A 24 -4.51 3.08 -9.89
C LEU A 24 -5.45 4.09 -10.56
N ASP A 25 -4.91 4.97 -11.40
CA ASP A 25 -5.69 6.08 -11.96
C ASP A 25 -6.84 5.60 -12.87
N GLY A 26 -6.62 4.50 -13.59
CA GLY A 26 -7.63 3.83 -14.41
C GLY A 26 -8.45 2.77 -13.67
N ASP A 27 -8.48 2.73 -12.33
CA ASP A 27 -9.26 1.72 -11.60
C ASP A 27 -10.76 1.94 -11.77
N GLU A 28 -11.38 1.12 -12.62
CA GLU A 28 -12.82 1.11 -12.88
C GLU A 28 -13.63 0.34 -11.82
N ILE A 29 -12.97 -0.41 -10.93
CA ILE A 29 -13.61 -1.30 -9.95
C ILE A 29 -13.66 -0.63 -8.58
N VAL A 30 -12.53 -0.09 -8.12
CA VAL A 30 -12.43 0.56 -6.81
C VAL A 30 -12.55 2.08 -6.99
N THR A 31 -13.75 2.60 -6.78
CA THR A 31 -14.01 4.04 -6.84
C THR A 31 -13.28 4.80 -5.71
N ASP A 32 -13.05 6.10 -5.90
CA ASP A 32 -12.50 6.98 -4.86
C ASP A 32 -13.29 6.91 -3.55
N GLY A 33 -14.63 6.78 -3.63
CA GLY A 33 -15.48 6.63 -2.44
C GLY A 33 -15.25 5.32 -1.69
N ALA A 34 -15.11 4.20 -2.42
CA ALA A 34 -14.78 2.91 -1.82
C ALA A 34 -13.38 2.90 -1.20
N ALA A 35 -12.41 3.52 -1.88
CA ALA A 35 -11.06 3.72 -1.39
C ALA A 35 -11.02 4.56 -0.11
N ALA A 36 -11.69 5.72 -0.09
CA ALA A 36 -11.75 6.59 1.07
C ALA A 36 -12.41 5.91 2.28
N ALA A 37 -13.47 5.14 2.02
CA ALA A 37 -14.13 4.38 3.08
C ALA A 37 -13.25 3.23 3.59
N PHE A 38 -12.32 2.72 2.78
CA PHE A 38 -11.30 1.79 3.25
C PHE A 38 -10.23 2.47 4.10
N ASP A 39 -9.76 3.64 3.67
CA ASP A 39 -8.73 4.40 4.36
C ASP A 39 -9.17 4.87 5.75
N ALA A 40 -10.47 5.10 5.95
CA ALA A 40 -11.05 5.47 7.24
C ALA A 40 -10.86 4.43 8.35
N ALA A 41 -10.48 3.18 8.02
CA ALA A 41 -10.16 2.16 9.01
C ALA A 41 -8.78 2.33 9.67
N PHE A 42 -7.90 3.13 9.06
CA PHE A 42 -6.50 3.28 9.48
C PHE A 42 -6.29 4.56 10.29
N SER A 43 -5.29 4.55 11.17
CA SER A 43 -4.74 5.79 11.71
C SER A 43 -4.12 6.59 10.56
N PRO A 44 -4.28 7.93 10.49
CA PRO A 44 -3.69 8.75 9.43
C PRO A 44 -2.18 8.57 9.28
N GLU A 45 -1.48 8.31 10.39
CA GLU A 45 -0.03 8.10 10.41
C GLU A 45 0.39 6.68 9.95
N ALA A 46 -0.55 5.74 9.95
CA ALA A 46 -0.29 4.34 9.62
C ALA A 46 -0.47 4.01 8.13
N ILE A 47 -1.06 4.92 7.33
CA ILE A 47 -1.34 4.68 5.92
C ILE A 47 -0.57 5.64 5.01
N THR A 48 0.18 5.09 4.07
CA THR A 48 0.85 5.85 3.00
C THR A 48 0.08 5.65 1.70
N HIS A 49 -0.32 6.74 1.04
CA HIS A 49 -0.94 6.68 -0.27
C HIS A 49 0.07 6.92 -1.38
N TRP A 50 -0.08 6.17 -2.46
CA TRP A 50 0.61 6.44 -3.71
C TRP A 50 -0.31 6.11 -4.88
N ARG A 51 -0.41 7.02 -5.85
CA ARG A 51 -1.20 6.82 -7.06
C ARG A 51 -0.27 6.48 -8.21
N TYR A 52 -0.54 5.38 -8.89
CA TYR A 52 0.04 4.98 -10.15
C TYR A 52 -0.81 5.55 -11.29
N ASP A 53 -0.26 6.54 -11.98
CA ASP A 53 -0.93 7.27 -13.05
C ASP A 53 -0.27 7.03 -14.41
N ASP A 54 -0.85 7.62 -15.45
CA ASP A 54 -0.38 7.48 -16.83
C ASP A 54 1.03 8.05 -17.04
N ALA A 55 1.47 9.01 -16.21
CA ALA A 55 2.82 9.56 -16.31
C ALA A 55 3.90 8.57 -15.83
N GLN A 56 3.52 7.67 -14.92
CA GLN A 56 4.38 6.59 -14.43
C GLN A 56 4.21 5.29 -15.22
N CYS A 57 3.18 5.21 -16.06
CA CYS A 57 2.85 4.01 -16.81
C CYS A 57 3.87 3.75 -17.94
N PRO A 58 4.53 2.57 -17.97
CA PRO A 58 5.42 2.22 -19.08
C PRO A 58 4.68 2.20 -20.42
N ALA A 59 5.43 2.32 -21.51
CA ALA A 59 4.86 2.20 -22.86
C ALA A 59 4.15 0.85 -23.04
N GLY A 60 2.88 0.87 -23.44
CA GLY A 60 2.04 -0.32 -23.57
C GLY A 60 1.46 -0.84 -22.24
N GLY A 61 1.72 -0.16 -21.13
CA GLY A 61 1.10 -0.41 -19.83
C GLY A 61 -0.33 0.12 -19.77
N ILE A 62 -1.06 -0.31 -18.73
CA ILE A 62 -2.45 0.08 -18.47
C ILE A 62 -2.60 0.30 -16.97
N THR A 63 -3.24 1.39 -16.55
CA THR A 63 -3.42 1.78 -15.13
C THR A 63 -4.73 1.26 -14.52
N THR A 64 -5.34 0.22 -15.09
CA THR A 64 -6.61 -0.36 -14.60
C THR A 64 -6.39 -1.41 -13.53
N HIS A 65 -7.46 -1.78 -12.81
CA HIS A 65 -7.47 -2.69 -11.66
C HIS A 65 -6.57 -3.94 -11.81
N ILE A 66 -6.63 -4.57 -12.99
CA ILE A 66 -5.79 -5.73 -13.35
C ILE A 66 -4.77 -5.38 -14.44
N GLY A 67 -4.97 -4.31 -15.21
CA GLY A 67 -4.12 -3.94 -16.34
C GLY A 67 -2.66 -3.71 -15.95
N TRP A 68 -2.42 -3.13 -14.78
CA TRP A 68 -1.06 -2.78 -14.31
C TRP A 68 -0.16 -4.01 -14.16
N LEU A 69 -0.73 -5.20 -13.94
CA LEU A 69 0.01 -6.46 -13.79
C LEU A 69 0.75 -6.88 -15.07
N ARG A 70 0.38 -6.32 -16.23
CA ARG A 70 1.07 -6.60 -17.51
C ARG A 70 2.45 -5.92 -17.58
N THR A 71 2.65 -4.85 -16.82
CA THR A 71 3.90 -4.08 -16.72
C THR A 71 4.12 -3.73 -15.23
N PRO A 72 4.40 -4.75 -14.39
CA PRO A 72 4.34 -4.60 -12.93
C PRO A 72 5.56 -3.88 -12.33
N GLU A 73 6.58 -3.57 -13.13
CA GLU A 73 7.91 -3.16 -12.66
C GLU A 73 7.86 -1.90 -11.78
N ILE A 74 7.09 -0.89 -12.19
CA ILE A 74 7.00 0.39 -11.47
C ILE A 74 6.29 0.22 -10.13
N VAL A 75 5.14 -0.48 -10.12
CA VAL A 75 4.37 -0.75 -8.91
C VAL A 75 5.16 -1.66 -7.96
N GLY A 76 5.80 -2.70 -8.49
CA GLY A 76 6.64 -3.62 -7.73
C GLY A 76 7.84 -2.93 -7.08
N ALA A 77 8.55 -2.09 -7.84
CA ALA A 77 9.67 -1.30 -7.31
C ALA A 77 9.20 -0.34 -6.20
N ARG A 78 8.02 0.27 -6.35
CA ARG A 78 7.43 1.12 -5.31
C ARG A 78 7.10 0.35 -4.03
N ILE A 79 6.54 -0.85 -4.15
CA ILE A 79 6.24 -1.72 -3.01
C ILE A 79 7.54 -2.15 -2.31
N ALA A 80 8.55 -2.56 -3.06
CA ALA A 80 9.86 -2.95 -2.49
C ALA A 80 10.52 -1.79 -1.75
N ALA A 81 10.59 -0.61 -2.37
CA ALA A 81 11.15 0.58 -1.74
C ALA A 81 10.39 1.01 -0.47
N TRP A 82 9.07 0.80 -0.44
CA TRP A 82 8.28 1.07 0.77
C TRP A 82 8.62 0.10 1.90
N TRP A 83 8.77 -1.21 1.60
CA TRP A 83 9.20 -2.20 2.58
C TRP A 83 10.60 -1.92 3.12
N ASP A 84 11.54 -1.57 2.25
CA ASP A 84 12.92 -1.24 2.67
C ASP A 84 12.93 -0.06 3.65
N ALA A 85 12.09 0.96 3.42
CA ALA A 85 11.97 2.11 4.32
C ALA A 85 11.32 1.79 5.67
N HIS A 86 10.51 0.72 5.76
CA HIS A 86 9.78 0.31 6.97
C HIS A 86 10.40 -0.90 7.66
N THR A 87 11.46 -1.48 7.09
CA THR A 87 12.23 -2.53 7.74
C THR A 87 13.22 -1.88 8.70
N THR A 88 12.86 -1.85 9.99
CA THR A 88 13.82 -1.51 11.04
C THR A 88 14.87 -2.63 11.09
N VAL A 89 16.07 -2.38 10.58
CA VAL A 89 17.21 -3.27 10.81
C VAL A 89 17.57 -3.15 12.29
N SER A 90 17.16 -4.12 13.11
CA SER A 90 17.73 -4.27 14.45
C SER A 90 19.23 -4.54 14.29
N PRO A 91 20.13 -3.74 14.90
CA PRO A 91 21.54 -4.04 14.87
C PRO A 91 21.76 -5.42 15.52
N ALA A 92 22.54 -6.27 14.86
CA ALA A 92 22.93 -7.55 15.43
C ALA A 92 23.64 -7.30 16.76
N VAL A 93 23.13 -7.87 17.85
CA VAL A 93 23.84 -7.92 19.12
C VAL A 93 25.02 -8.86 18.92
N THR A 94 26.20 -8.29 18.64
CA THR A 94 27.45 -9.04 18.67
C THR A 94 27.79 -9.25 20.14
N GLU A 95 27.37 -10.38 20.73
CA GLU A 95 27.96 -10.84 21.99
C GLU A 95 29.43 -11.18 21.72
N SER A 96 30.32 -10.21 21.97
CA SER A 96 31.74 -10.48 22.13
C SER A 96 31.94 -11.26 23.42
N GLY A 97 31.82 -12.58 23.33
CA GLY A 97 32.24 -13.50 24.38
C GLY A 97 33.70 -13.26 24.72
N THR A 98 33.95 -12.84 25.96
CA THR A 98 35.29 -12.79 26.54
C THR A 98 35.54 -14.17 27.16
N LEU A 99 36.56 -14.88 26.65
CA LEU A 99 37.21 -15.99 27.36
C LEU A 99 38.36 -15.45 28.19
#